data_AF-A0A6J6BRG5-F1
#
_entry.id   AF-A0A6J6BRG5-F1
#
_cell.length_a   1.000
_cell.length_b   1.000
_cell.length_c   1.000
_cell.angle_alpha   90.00
_cell.angle_beta   90.00
_cell.angle_gamma   90.00
#
_symmetry.space_group_name_H-M   'P 1'
#
loop_
_entity.id
_entity.type
_entity.pdbx_description
1 polymer ?
#
loop_
_entity_poly.entity_id
_entity_poly.type
_entity_poly.pdbx_seq_one_letter_code
_entity_poly.pdbx_strand_id
1 'polypeptide(L)'
;MRYTADLEIPREQEIEVDFLKAIAGHYLINAAASQERYAKQQIVIKELVEMLHKHAATELDSIFAKDWQRTTNETERMRIVIDQIASLTDPGAYALHARLTALR
;
A
#
# COMPACT_ATOMS: atom_id res chain seq x y z
N MET A 1 -25.57 -17.03 -15.74
CA MET A 1 -24.95 -18.28 -15.24
C MET A 1 -23.86 -18.78 -16.21
N ARG A 2 -22.76 -18.03 -16.42
CA ARG A 2 -21.68 -18.42 -17.37
C ARG A 2 -20.33 -18.70 -16.71
N TYR A 3 -20.19 -18.48 -15.39
CA TYR A 3 -18.94 -18.66 -14.63
C TYR A 3 -19.19 -19.36 -13.27
N THR A 4 -20.17 -20.25 -13.20
CA THR A 4 -20.53 -20.97 -11.97
C THR A 4 -19.85 -22.34 -11.91
N ALA A 5 -18.61 -22.42 -12.38
CA ALA A 5 -17.79 -23.63 -12.31
C ALA A 5 -16.67 -23.42 -11.29
N ASP A 6 -16.34 -24.47 -10.56
CA ASP A 6 -15.22 -24.45 -9.62
C ASP A 6 -13.91 -24.50 -10.42
N LEU A 7 -13.00 -23.57 -10.11
CA LEU A 7 -11.63 -23.63 -10.60
C LEU A 7 -10.88 -24.64 -9.74
N GLU A 8 -10.72 -25.86 -10.24
CA GLU A 8 -9.90 -26.88 -9.61
C GLU A 8 -8.46 -26.79 -10.14
N ILE A 9 -7.50 -26.59 -9.24
CA ILE A 9 -6.07 -26.71 -9.56
C ILE A 9 -5.65 -28.14 -9.21
N PRO A 10 -5.08 -28.91 -10.16
CA PRO A 10 -4.66 -30.26 -9.82
C PRO A 10 -3.49 -30.22 -8.81
N ARG A 11 -3.51 -31.18 -7.89
CA ARG A 11 -2.59 -31.22 -6.73
C ARG A 11 -1.12 -31.09 -7.09
N GLU A 12 -0.70 -31.62 -8.24
CA GLU A 12 0.70 -31.59 -8.67
C GLU A 12 1.17 -30.16 -8.92
N GLN A 13 0.34 -29.32 -9.57
CA GLN A 13 0.61 -27.91 -9.81
C GLN A 13 0.57 -27.09 -8.51
N GLU A 14 -0.31 -27.43 -7.57
CA GLU A 14 -0.32 -26.80 -6.23
C GLU A 14 1.02 -27.02 -5.52
N ILE A 15 1.48 -28.28 -5.46
CA ILE A 15 2.76 -28.64 -4.81
C ILE A 15 3.93 -27.93 -5.47
N GLU A 16 3.97 -27.89 -6.81
CA GLU A 16 5.04 -27.22 -7.54
C GLU A 16 5.09 -25.71 -7.22
N VAL A 17 3.94 -25.03 -7.31
CA VAL A 17 3.84 -23.60 -7.01
C VAL A 17 4.17 -23.31 -5.55
N ASP A 18 3.72 -24.15 -4.62
CA ASP A 18 4.01 -23.99 -3.20
C ASP A 18 5.50 -24.16 -2.91
N PHE A 19 6.15 -25.13 -3.55
CA PHE A 19 7.60 -25.30 -3.45
C PHE A 19 8.35 -24.07 -3.98
N LEU A 20 7.97 -23.54 -5.14
CA LEU A 20 8.59 -22.33 -5.71
C LEU A 20 8.36 -21.10 -4.82
N LYS A 21 7.16 -20.93 -4.27
CA LYS A 21 6.85 -19.87 -3.29
C LYS A 21 7.65 -20.03 -2.01
N ALA A 22 7.87 -21.25 -1.53
CA ALA A 22 8.68 -21.51 -0.32
C ALA A 22 10.15 -21.12 -0.52
N ILE A 23 10.74 -21.44 -1.67
CA ILE A 23 12.10 -21.03 -2.02
C ILE A 23 12.19 -19.50 -2.10
N ALA A 24 11.28 -18.85 -2.82
CA ALA A 24 11.24 -17.39 -2.91
C ALA A 24 11.02 -16.74 -1.53
N GLY A 25 10.15 -17.33 -0.71
CA GLY A 25 9.90 -16.93 0.66
C GLY A 25 11.16 -16.95 1.51
N HIS A 26 11.92 -18.04 1.47
CA HIS A 26 13.14 -18.19 2.27
C HIS A 26 14.28 -17.27 1.79
N TYR A 27 14.60 -17.32 0.50
CA TYR A 27 15.82 -16.67 -0.02
C TYR A 27 15.64 -15.23 -0.48
N LEU A 28 14.42 -14.80 -0.81
CA LEU A 28 14.16 -13.43 -1.27
C LEU A 28 13.39 -12.63 -0.23
N ILE A 29 12.23 -13.13 0.21
CA ILE A 29 11.33 -12.36 1.09
C ILE A 29 11.91 -12.27 2.50
N ASN A 30 12.32 -13.40 3.09
CA ASN A 30 12.80 -13.47 4.48
C ASN A 30 14.29 -13.20 4.64
N ALA A 31 15.01 -12.93 3.55
CA ALA A 31 16.42 -12.54 3.62
C ALA A 31 16.60 -11.26 4.44
N ALA A 32 17.66 -11.18 5.25
CA ALA A 32 17.91 -10.05 6.15
C ALA A 32 17.91 -8.69 5.43
N ALA A 33 18.55 -8.61 4.25
CA ALA A 33 18.56 -7.39 3.44
C ALA A 33 17.17 -6.97 2.93
N SER A 34 16.30 -7.94 2.64
CA SER A 34 14.90 -7.66 2.26
C SER A 34 14.10 -7.16 3.45
N GLN A 35 14.24 -7.79 4.61
CA GLN A 35 13.56 -7.37 5.84
C GLN A 35 13.98 -5.95 6.27
N GLU A 36 15.28 -5.62 6.17
CA GLU A 36 15.77 -4.26 6.43
C GLU A 36 15.14 -3.23 5.49
N ARG A 37 15.05 -3.56 4.19
CA ARG A 37 14.39 -2.70 3.19
C ARG A 37 12.90 -2.53 3.49
N TYR A 38 12.18 -3.60 3.83
CA TYR A 38 10.76 -3.54 4.17
C TYR A 38 10.51 -2.68 5.43
N ALA A 39 11.36 -2.80 6.45
CA ALA A 39 11.26 -1.97 7.65
C ALA A 39 11.41 -0.47 7.32
N LYS A 40 12.36 -0.11 6.45
CA LYS A 40 12.53 1.26 5.97
C LYS A 40 11.31 1.75 5.18
N GLN A 41 10.76 0.92 4.30
CA GLN A 41 9.56 1.26 3.52
C GLN A 41 8.34 1.44 4.42
N GLN A 42 8.19 0.62 5.46
CA GLN A 42 7.07 0.73 6.42
C GLN A 42 7.11 2.05 7.20
N ILE A 43 8.31 2.56 7.52
CA ILE A 43 8.48 3.89 8.11
C ILE A 43 7.96 4.96 7.16
N VAL A 44 8.36 4.93 5.88
CA VAL A 44 7.92 5.90 4.87
C VAL A 44 6.40 5.91 4.73
N ILE A 45 5.75 4.75 4.65
CA ILE A 45 4.29 4.66 4.56
C ILE A 45 3.61 5.23 5.82
N LYS A 46 4.13 4.92 7.01
CA LYS A 46 3.58 5.45 8.26
C LYS A 46 3.69 6.98 8.30
N GLU A 47 4.86 7.52 7.98
CA GLU A 47 5.09 8.96 7.94
C GLU A 47 4.21 9.65 6.89
N LEU A 48 4.03 9.03 5.72
CA LEU A 48 3.09 9.52 4.70
C LEU A 48 1.67 9.62 5.22
N VAL A 49 1.17 8.58 5.89
CA VAL A 49 -0.19 8.59 6.48
C VAL A 49 -0.31 9.72 7.49
N GLU A 50 0.65 9.86 8.40
CA GLU A 50 0.61 10.90 9.44
C GLU A 50 0.66 12.32 8.84
N MET A 51 1.59 12.58 7.92
CA MET A 51 1.75 13.89 7.30
C MET A 51 0.58 14.24 6.38
N LEU A 52 0.15 13.30 5.53
CA LEU A 52 -0.95 13.56 4.60
C LEU A 52 -2.27 13.77 5.36
N HIS A 53 -2.51 13.02 6.43
CA HIS A 53 -3.68 13.25 7.29
C HIS A 53 -3.65 14.64 7.93
N LYS A 54 -2.49 15.08 8.44
CA LYS A 54 -2.31 16.42 9.02
C LYS A 54 -2.54 17.54 8.00
N HIS A 55 -2.12 17.34 6.75
CA HIS A 55 -2.17 18.34 5.70
C HIS A 55 -3.26 18.08 4.65
N ALA A 56 -4.24 17.23 4.95
CA ALA A 56 -5.22 16.72 3.99
C ALA A 56 -6.09 17.83 3.35
N ALA A 57 -6.31 18.94 4.06
CA ALA A 57 -7.06 20.07 3.54
C ALA A 57 -6.40 20.75 2.32
N THR A 58 -5.08 20.63 2.15
CA THR A 58 -4.32 21.29 1.08
C THR A 58 -3.56 20.32 0.18
N GLU A 59 -3.19 19.14 0.69
CA GLU A 59 -2.25 18.23 0.02
C GLU A 59 -2.88 16.97 -0.57
N LEU A 60 -4.18 16.77 -0.41
CA LEU A 60 -4.89 15.70 -1.11
C LEU A 60 -4.98 16.00 -2.62
N ASP A 61 -4.85 14.96 -3.43
CA ASP A 61 -5.12 15.07 -4.86
C ASP A 61 -6.60 15.39 -5.07
N SER A 62 -6.90 16.07 -6.18
CA SER A 62 -8.24 16.61 -6.45
C SER A 62 -9.36 15.55 -6.45
N ILE A 63 -9.03 14.29 -6.77
CA ILE A 63 -9.95 13.15 -6.74
C ILE A 63 -10.38 12.79 -5.30
N PHE A 64 -9.48 12.93 -4.32
CA PHE A 64 -9.72 12.61 -2.90
C PHE A 64 -10.20 13.82 -2.09
N ALA A 65 -9.80 15.04 -2.48
CA ALA A 65 -10.14 16.26 -1.77
C ALA A 65 -11.66 16.51 -1.67
N LYS A 66 -12.43 16.15 -2.69
CA LYS A 66 -13.91 16.31 -2.67
C LYS A 66 -14.57 15.43 -1.62
N ASP A 67 -14.14 14.18 -1.50
CA ASP A 67 -14.70 13.26 -0.52
C ASP A 67 -14.26 13.66 0.89
N TRP A 68 -13.03 14.14 1.05
CA TRP A 68 -12.54 14.69 2.32
C TRP A 68 -13.39 15.85 2.83
N GLN A 69 -13.78 16.77 1.95
CA GLN A 69 -14.63 17.92 2.30
C GLN A 69 -16.05 17.53 2.67
N ARG A 70 -16.57 16.43 2.09
CA ARG A 70 -17.95 15.98 2.32
C ARG A 70 -18.10 15.14 3.58
N THR A 71 -17.03 14.46 4.01
CA THR A 71 -17.10 13.60 5.18
C THR A 71 -16.88 14.37 6.49
N THR A 72 -17.67 14.01 7.50
CA THR A 72 -17.52 14.44 8.89
C THR A 72 -17.02 13.31 9.79
N ASN A 73 -16.79 12.12 9.23
CA ASN A 73 -16.42 10.91 9.94
C ASN A 73 -14.90 10.68 9.84
N GLU A 74 -14.24 10.56 11.00
CA GLU A 74 -12.80 10.38 11.08
C GLU A 74 -12.32 9.05 10.45
N THR A 75 -13.12 7.99 10.55
CA THR A 75 -12.79 6.71 9.93
C THR A 75 -12.79 6.82 8.40
N GLU A 76 -13.75 7.57 7.84
CA GLU A 76 -13.81 7.84 6.40
C GLU A 76 -12.66 8.74 5.96
N ARG A 77 -12.29 9.75 6.76
CA ARG A 77 -11.11 10.60 6.52
C ARG A 77 -9.83 9.78 6.45
N MET A 78 -9.60 8.90 7.41
CA MET A 78 -8.44 8.01 7.39
C MET A 78 -8.46 7.10 6.17
N ARG A 79 -9.63 6.59 5.76
CA ARG A 79 -9.76 5.76 4.56
C ARG A 79 -9.38 6.52 3.29
N ILE A 80 -9.81 7.77 3.14
CA ILE A 80 -9.46 8.63 2.01
C ILE A 80 -7.94 8.83 1.90
N VAL A 81 -7.27 9.08 3.04
CA VAL A 81 -5.80 9.22 3.09
C VAL A 81 -5.12 7.91 2.68
N ILE A 82 -5.59 6.77 3.18
CA ILE A 82 -5.05 5.45 2.83
C ILE A 82 -5.24 5.16 1.34
N ASP A 83 -6.42 5.45 0.79
CA ASP A 83 -6.72 5.20 -0.62
C ASP A 83 -5.87 6.09 -1.55
N GLN A 84 -5.58 7.34 -1.15
CA GLN A 84 -4.62 8.17 -1.89
C GLN A 84 -3.23 7.54 -1.89
N ILE A 85 -2.70 7.17 -0.72
CA ILE A 85 -1.36 6.57 -0.63
C ILE A 85 -1.29 5.25 -1.41
N ALA A 86 -2.33 4.42 -1.34
CA ALA A 86 -2.42 3.16 -2.06
C ALA A 86 -2.48 3.31 -3.58
N SER A 87 -2.90 4.47 -4.09
CA SER A 87 -2.92 4.77 -5.52
C SER A 87 -1.55 5.18 -6.10
N LEU A 88 -0.57 5.45 -5.23
CA LEU A 88 0.76 5.88 -5.64
C LEU A 88 1.62 4.72 -6.13
N THR A 89 2.45 5.01 -7.12
CA THR A 89 3.60 4.17 -7.44
C THR A 89 4.73 4.41 -6.42
N ASP A 90 5.69 3.48 -6.32
CA ASP A 90 6.83 3.66 -5.42
C ASP A 90 7.56 5.01 -5.61
N PRO A 91 7.94 5.45 -6.84
CA PRO A 91 8.55 6.77 -7.01
C PRO A 91 7.62 7.92 -6.59
N GLY A 92 6.30 7.78 -6.82
CA GLY A 92 5.31 8.76 -6.40
C GLY A 92 5.21 8.90 -4.88
N ALA A 93 5.23 7.78 -4.16
CA ALA A 93 5.23 7.76 -2.69
C ALA A 93 6.47 8.47 -2.12
N TYR A 94 7.67 8.17 -2.64
CA TYR A 94 8.89 8.84 -2.22
C TYR A 94 8.90 10.34 -2.55
N ALA A 95 8.40 10.73 -3.73
CA ALA A 95 8.31 12.14 -4.11
C ALA A 95 7.35 12.92 -3.20
N LEU A 96 6.19 12.35 -2.89
CA LEU A 96 5.23 12.96 -1.95
C LEU A 96 5.82 13.04 -0.54
N HIS A 97 6.48 11.99 -0.07
CA HIS A 97 7.11 11.95 1.25
C HIS A 97 8.16 13.06 1.40
N ALA A 98 9.04 13.22 0.40
CA ALA A 98 10.03 14.29 0.39
C ALA A 98 9.38 15.69 0.40
N ARG A 99 8.32 15.89 -0.40
CA ARG A 99 7.57 17.15 -0.45
C ARG A 99 6.92 17.49 0.89
N LEU A 100 6.22 16.54 1.50
CA LEU A 100 5.53 16.75 2.79
C LEU A 100 6.53 16.92 3.94
N THR A 101 7.67 16.22 3.90
CA THR A 101 8.75 16.40 4.88
C THR A 101 9.32 17.82 4.82
N ALA A 102 9.39 18.43 3.63
CA ALA A 102 9.82 19.82 3.47
C ALA A 102 8.81 20.87 3.97
N LEU A 103 7.56 20.48 4.22
CA LEU A 103 6.54 21.34 4.84
C LEU A 103 6.57 21.31 6.38
N ARG A 104 7.44 20.49 6.97
CA ARG A 104 7.55 20.29 8.41
C ARG A 104 8.25 21.43 9.13
#